data_AF-A0A6P0I894-F1
#
_entry.id   AF-A0A6P0I894-F1
#
_cell.length_a   1.000
_cell.length_b   1.000
_cell.length_c   1.000
_cell.angle_alpha   90.00
_cell.angle_beta   90.00
_cell.angle_gamma   90.00
#
_symmetry.space_group_name_H-M   'P 1'
#
loop_
_entity.id
_entity.type
_entity.pdbx_description
1 polymer ?
#
loop_
_entity_poly.entity_id
_entity_poly.type
_entity_poly.pdbx_seq_one_letter_code
_entity_poly.pdbx_strand_id
1 'polypeptide(L)'
;MNWFFLQGKQWFQNLSRALTTPLFYIGDNHLSISAIVRLILLAVAVLIIARTIGEGIKRLLLTRMGLDRGNREAIASVIIYILATLGILIVLQRAGIDLRTITVLAGVLGIG
;
A
#
# COMPACT_ATOMS: atom_id res chain seq x y z
N MET A 1 0.79 -28.08 -37.41
CA MET A 1 0.86 -28.11 -35.94
C MET A 1 1.73 -26.94 -35.44
N ASN A 2 1.20 -25.71 -35.39
CA ASN A 2 1.73 -24.56 -34.59
C ASN A 2 0.93 -23.23 -34.71
N TRP A 3 -0.31 -23.22 -35.22
CA TRP A 3 -1.07 -21.98 -35.46
C TRP A 3 -1.94 -21.52 -34.28
N PHE A 4 -2.24 -22.41 -33.32
CA PHE A 4 -3.01 -22.09 -32.11
C PHE A 4 -2.19 -21.32 -31.06
N PHE A 5 -0.88 -21.58 -30.96
CA PHE A 5 0.01 -20.90 -30.00
C PHE A 5 0.34 -19.45 -30.38
N LEU A 6 0.09 -19.05 -31.63
CA LEU A 6 0.38 -17.70 -32.13
C LEU A 6 -0.75 -16.71 -31.80
N GLN A 7 -2.01 -17.16 -31.82
CA GLN A 7 -3.17 -16.33 -31.51
C GLN A 7 -3.25 -15.97 -30.01
N GLY A 8 -2.84 -16.89 -29.13
CA GLY A 8 -2.76 -16.62 -27.69
C GLY A 8 -1.76 -15.51 -27.33
N LYS A 9 -0.63 -15.43 -28.06
CA LYS A 9 0.36 -14.35 -27.87
C LYS A 9 -0.15 -13.00 -28.36
N GLN A 10 -0.87 -12.94 -29.47
CA GLN A 10 -1.42 -11.69 -30.00
C GLN A 10 -2.59 -11.15 -29.17
N TRP A 11 -3.45 -12.03 -28.63
CA TRP A 11 -4.48 -11.64 -27.67
C TRP A 11 -3.86 -11.04 -26.40
N PHE A 12 -2.79 -11.64 -25.89
CA PHE A 12 -2.05 -11.10 -24.74
C PHE A 12 -1.41 -9.74 -25.05
N GLN A 13 -0.93 -9.53 -26.29
CA GLN A 13 -0.35 -8.25 -26.74
C GLN A 13 -1.39 -7.14 -26.96
N ASN A 14 -2.61 -7.48 -27.38
CA ASN A 14 -3.67 -6.48 -27.54
C ASN A 14 -4.32 -6.13 -26.20
N LEU A 15 -4.42 -7.10 -25.29
CA LEU A 15 -4.87 -6.84 -23.91
C LEU A 15 -3.85 -6.00 -23.14
N SER A 16 -2.55 -6.23 -23.34
CA SER A 16 -1.51 -5.39 -22.74
C SER A 16 -1.50 -3.97 -23.29
N ARG A 17 -1.84 -3.76 -24.57
CA ARG A 17 -2.05 -2.43 -25.18
C ARG A 17 -3.28 -1.71 -24.61
N ALA A 18 -4.40 -2.40 -24.43
CA ALA A 18 -5.58 -1.84 -23.79
C ALA A 18 -5.35 -1.49 -22.29
N LEU A 19 -4.49 -2.26 -21.61
CA LEU A 19 -4.05 -2.00 -20.23
C LEU A 19 -2.93 -0.94 -20.11
N THR A 20 -2.29 -0.58 -21.23
CA THR A 20 -1.28 0.51 -21.31
C THR A 20 -1.82 1.79 -21.94
N THR A 21 -3.04 1.80 -22.47
CA THR A 21 -3.72 3.04 -22.85
C THR A 21 -3.99 3.89 -21.61
N PRO A 22 -3.39 5.09 -21.51
CA PRO A 22 -3.51 5.96 -20.33
C PRO A 22 -4.92 6.55 -20.30
N LEU A 23 -5.78 6.02 -19.43
CA LEU A 23 -7.18 6.46 -19.33
C LEU A 23 -7.38 7.62 -18.34
N PHE A 24 -6.40 7.94 -17.48
CA PHE A 24 -6.50 9.05 -16.55
C PHE A 24 -5.17 9.80 -16.38
N TYR A 25 -5.22 11.11 -16.62
CA TYR A 25 -4.16 12.07 -16.31
C TYR A 25 -4.33 12.54 -14.85
N ILE A 26 -3.38 12.20 -13.98
CA ILE A 26 -3.22 12.88 -12.68
C ILE A 26 -1.90 13.65 -12.76
N GLY A 27 -1.99 14.94 -13.08
CA GLY A 27 -0.81 15.79 -13.33
C GLY A 27 -0.03 15.38 -14.59
N ASP A 28 1.29 15.24 -14.47
CA ASP A 28 2.23 14.83 -15.53
C ASP A 28 2.57 13.32 -15.54
N ASN A 29 1.96 12.51 -14.66
CA ASN A 29 2.33 11.10 -14.52
C ASN A 29 1.27 10.15 -15.11
N HIS A 30 1.74 9.21 -15.94
CA HIS A 30 0.96 8.17 -16.59
C HIS A 30 0.42 7.15 -15.55
N LEU A 31 -0.79 7.38 -15.03
CA LEU A 31 -1.48 6.37 -14.21
C LEU A 31 -2.22 5.37 -15.09
N SER A 32 -1.48 4.35 -15.53
CA SER A 32 -2.05 3.19 -16.21
C SER A 32 -2.88 2.33 -15.23
N ILE A 33 -3.84 1.55 -15.74
CA ILE A 33 -4.61 0.58 -14.93
C ILE A 33 -3.67 -0.38 -14.19
N SER A 34 -2.54 -0.73 -14.80
CA SER A 34 -1.46 -1.50 -14.18
C SER A 34 -0.86 -0.82 -12.95
N ALA A 35 -0.79 0.51 -12.91
CA ALA A 35 -0.34 1.27 -11.75
C ALA A 35 -1.35 1.16 -10.60
N ILE A 36 -2.65 1.28 -10.88
CA ILE A 36 -3.71 1.13 -9.86
C ILE A 36 -3.67 -0.27 -9.25
N VAL A 37 -3.59 -1.32 -10.07
CA VAL A 37 -3.45 -2.70 -9.59
C VAL A 37 -2.19 -2.86 -8.75
N ARG A 38 -1.06 -2.29 -9.18
CA ARG A 38 0.19 -2.31 -8.42
C ARG A 38 0.07 -1.59 -7.08
N LEU A 39 -0.62 -0.45 -7.03
CA LEU A 39 -0.86 0.29 -5.79
C LEU A 39 -1.73 -0.49 -4.82
N ILE A 40 -2.80 -1.14 -5.30
CA ILE A 40 -3.65 -2.00 -4.47
C ILE A 40 -2.82 -3.16 -3.91
N LEU A 41 -2.03 -3.84 -4.75
CA LEU A 41 -1.16 -4.93 -4.30
C LEU A 41 -0.14 -4.45 -3.24
N LEU A 42 0.49 -3.30 -3.47
CA LEU A 42 1.44 -2.72 -2.51
C LEU A 42 0.74 -2.30 -1.21
N ALA A 43 -0.46 -1.72 -1.28
CA ALA A 43 -1.24 -1.35 -0.11
C ALA A 43 -1.62 -2.58 0.72
N VAL A 44 -2.08 -3.65 0.08
CA VAL A 44 -2.36 -4.93 0.75
C VAL A 44 -1.09 -5.50 1.39
N ALA A 45 0.04 -5.48 0.67
CA ALA A 45 1.32 -5.93 1.22
C ALA A 45 1.73 -5.13 2.45
N VAL A 46 1.59 -3.80 2.42
CA VAL A 46 1.82 -2.92 3.57
C VAL A 46 0.96 -3.30 4.76
N LEU A 47 -0.34 -3.53 4.56
CA LEU A 47 -1.24 -3.91 5.65
C LEU A 47 -0.84 -5.24 6.30
N ILE A 48 -0.40 -6.21 5.50
CA ILE A 48 0.09 -7.50 6.01
C ILE A 48 1.38 -7.30 6.81
N ILE A 49 2.33 -6.51 6.28
CA ILE A 49 3.60 -6.21 6.97
C ILE A 49 3.34 -5.46 8.28
N ALA A 50 2.51 -4.42 8.27
CA ALA A 50 2.17 -3.64 9.45
C ALA A 50 1.56 -4.52 10.56
N ARG A 51 0.63 -5.41 10.21
CA ARG A 51 0.05 -6.38 11.15
C ARG A 51 1.10 -7.35 11.69
N THR A 52 1.97 -7.87 10.83
CA THR A 52 3.02 -8.82 11.21
C THR A 52 4.01 -8.18 12.19
N ILE A 53 4.45 -6.94 11.90
CA ILE A 53 5.35 -6.19 12.78
C ILE A 53 4.65 -5.85 14.09
N GLY A 54 3.40 -5.38 14.06
CA GLY A 54 2.64 -5.04 15.25
C GLY A 54 2.43 -6.22 16.19
N GLU A 55 2.04 -7.38 15.66
CA GLU A 55 1.93 -8.63 16.43
C GLU A 55 3.29 -9.13 16.93
N GLY A 56 4.36 -8.92 16.15
CA GLY A 56 5.73 -9.20 16.55
C GLY A 56 6.15 -8.35 17.77
N ILE A 57 5.95 -7.05 17.70
CA ILE A 57 6.23 -6.09 18.79
C ILE A 57 5.39 -6.44 20.03
N LYS A 58 4.12 -6.76 19.83
CA LYS A 58 3.23 -7.26 20.88
C LYS A 58 3.87 -8.44 21.60
N ARG A 59 4.23 -9.50 20.89
CA ARG A 59 4.80 -10.72 21.48
C ARG A 59 6.20 -10.52 22.09
N LEU A 60 7.07 -9.74 21.46
CA LEU A 60 8.46 -9.59 21.92
C LEU A 60 8.61 -8.57 23.06
N LEU A 61 8.07 -7.36 22.87
CA LEU A 61 8.31 -6.21 23.74
C LEU A 61 7.25 -6.12 24.82
N LEU A 62 5.97 -6.17 24.45
CA LEU A 62 4.87 -5.97 25.40
C LEU A 62 4.68 -7.17 26.35
N THR A 63 5.15 -8.39 26.01
CA THR A 63 5.13 -9.52 26.97
C THR A 63 6.15 -9.31 28.08
N ARG A 64 7.33 -8.83 27.71
CA ARG A 64 8.45 -8.66 28.65
C ARG A 64 8.23 -7.49 29.60
N MET A 65 7.41 -6.52 29.22
CA MET A 65 7.07 -5.35 30.04
C MET A 65 5.99 -5.61 31.11
N GLY A 66 5.43 -6.83 31.21
CA GLY A 66 4.44 -7.16 32.24
C GLY A 66 3.11 -6.40 32.11
N LEU A 67 2.82 -5.84 30.93
CA LEU A 67 1.62 -5.05 30.67
C LEU A 67 0.37 -5.94 30.60
N ASP A 68 -0.71 -5.44 31.20
CA ASP A 68 -2.02 -6.07 31.16
C ASP A 68 -2.48 -6.32 29.73
N ARG A 69 -3.25 -7.40 29.54
CA ARG A 69 -3.71 -7.84 28.22
C ARG A 69 -4.46 -6.76 27.45
N GLY A 70 -5.23 -5.91 28.16
CA GLY A 70 -5.93 -4.76 27.58
C GLY A 70 -4.97 -3.68 27.04
N ASN A 71 -4.02 -3.22 27.86
CA ASN A 71 -3.06 -2.19 27.48
C ASN A 71 -2.16 -2.65 26.33
N ARG A 72 -1.77 -3.93 26.35
CA ARG A 72 -0.99 -4.53 25.27
C ARG A 72 -1.73 -4.50 23.93
N GLU A 73 -3.01 -4.86 23.92
CA GLU A 73 -3.82 -4.88 22.70
C GLU A 73 -4.01 -3.46 22.15
N ALA A 74 -4.23 -2.49 23.04
CA ALA A 74 -4.37 -1.08 22.67
C ALA A 74 -3.08 -0.53 22.04
N ILE A 75 -1.93 -0.73 22.69
CA ILE A 75 -0.63 -0.26 22.18
C ILE A 75 -0.29 -0.95 20.85
N ALA A 76 -0.49 -2.27 20.74
CA ALA A 76 -0.26 -2.99 19.49
C ALA A 76 -1.13 -2.44 18.35
N SER A 77 -2.40 -2.16 18.63
CA SER A 77 -3.32 -1.57 17.64
C SER A 77 -2.86 -0.19 17.18
N VAL A 78 -2.43 0.68 18.10
CA VAL A 78 -1.88 2.00 17.78
C VAL A 78 -0.65 1.87 16.87
N ILE A 79 0.29 0.97 17.21
CA ILE A 79 1.48 0.73 16.38
C ILE A 79 1.10 0.22 15.00
N ILE A 80 0.16 -0.72 14.89
CA ILE A 80 -0.33 -1.24 13.60
C ILE A 80 -0.91 -0.11 12.76
N TYR A 81 -1.73 0.76 13.34
CA TYR A 81 -2.33 1.89 12.61
C TYR A 81 -1.29 2.90 12.15
N ILE A 82 -0.29 3.22 12.98
CA ILE A 82 0.82 4.11 12.60
C ILE A 82 1.60 3.49 11.42
N LEU A 83 2.00 2.22 11.53
CA LEU A 83 2.75 1.53 10.48
C LEU A 83 1.95 1.41 9.18
N ALA A 84 0.65 1.09 9.27
CA ALA A 84 -0.23 1.01 8.11
C ALA A 84 -0.36 2.39 7.43
N THR A 85 -0.55 3.45 8.21
CA THR A 85 -0.67 4.81 7.69
C THR A 85 0.61 5.23 6.98
N LEU A 86 1.76 5.07 7.62
CA LEU A 86 3.06 5.41 7.01
C LEU A 86 3.33 4.59 5.75
N GLY A 87 3.04 3.30 5.76
CA GLY A 87 3.23 2.44 4.59
C GLY A 87 2.32 2.83 3.43
N ILE A 88 1.05 3.19 3.69
CA ILE A 88 0.13 3.69 2.67
C ILE A 88 0.65 5.01 2.08
N LEU A 89 1.10 5.93 2.91
CA LEU A 89 1.71 7.19 2.45
C LEU A 89 2.91 6.91 1.53
N ILE A 90 3.81 6.00 1.90
CA ILE A 90 4.95 5.62 1.04
C ILE A 90 4.47 5.06 -0.31
N VAL A 91 3.43 4.22 -0.32
CA VAL A 91 2.86 3.65 -1.55
C VAL A 91 2.27 4.74 -2.45
N LEU A 92 1.53 5.69 -1.88
CA LEU A 92 0.97 6.83 -2.61
C LEU A 92 2.06 7.76 -3.14
N GLN A 93 3.12 8.02 -2.38
CA GLN A 93 4.26 8.83 -2.84
C GLN A 93 4.94 8.17 -4.05
N ARG A 94 5.13 6.84 -4.02
CA ARG A 94 5.66 6.09 -5.16
C ARG A 94 4.74 6.08 -6.37
N ALA A 95 3.43 6.31 -6.18
CA ALA A 95 2.47 6.50 -7.25
C ALA A 95 2.65 7.85 -7.99
N GLY A 96 3.48 8.76 -7.45
CA GLY A 96 3.58 10.13 -7.95
C GLY A 96 2.49 11.06 -7.42
N ILE A 97 1.73 10.63 -6.40
CA ILE A 97 0.76 11.50 -5.72
C ILE A 97 1.53 12.45 -4.81
N ASP A 98 1.27 13.76 -4.96
CA ASP A 98 1.83 14.76 -4.06
C ASP A 98 1.15 14.67 -2.68
N LEU A 99 1.91 14.22 -1.69
CA LEU A 99 1.44 14.07 -0.32
C LEU A 99 1.67 15.31 0.54
N ARG A 100 2.28 16.39 0.01
CA ARG A 100 2.62 17.59 0.79
C ARG A 100 1.42 18.11 1.58
N THR A 101 0.26 18.22 0.94
CA THR A 101 -0.97 18.69 1.60
C THR A 101 -1.43 17.74 2.72
N ILE A 102 -1.40 16.42 2.50
CA ILE A 102 -1.79 15.43 3.51
C ILE A 102 -0.83 15.46 4.69
N THR A 103 0.48 15.56 4.44
CA THR A 103 1.51 15.61 5.49
C THR A 103 1.41 16.88 6.33
N VAL A 104 1.15 18.04 5.71
CA VAL A 104 0.93 19.30 6.43
C VAL A 104 -0.33 19.20 7.31
N LEU A 105 -1.43 18.68 6.78
CA LEU A 105 -2.67 18.50 7.54
C LEU A 105 -2.49 17.53 8.71
N ALA A 106 -1.83 16.39 8.48
CA ALA A 106 -1.51 15.43 9.54
C ALA A 106 -0.61 16.05 10.62
N GLY A 107 0.34 16.91 10.23
CA GLY A 107 1.19 17.66 11.16
C GLY A 107 0.39 18.62 12.04
N VAL A 108 -0.54 19.38 11.45
CA VAL A 108 -1.42 20.28 12.21
C VAL A 108 -2.35 19.51 13.16
N LEU A 109 -2.92 18.39 12.71
CA LEU A 109 -3.77 17.53 13.54
C LEU A 109 -3.02 16.91 14.72
N GLY A 110 -1.73 16.60 14.56
CA GLY A 110 -0.92 16.00 15.63
C GLY A 110 -0.48 16.97 16.72
N ILE A 111 -0.68 18.28 16.54
CA ILE A 111 -0.37 19.31 17.54
C ILE A 111 -1.56 19.54 18.49
N GLY A 112 -2.77 19.12 18.08
CA GLY A 112 -4.02 19.31 18.82
C GLY A 112 -4.30 18.28 19.90
#